data_AF-I0QPV7-F1
#
_entry.id   AF-I0QPV7-F1
#
_cell.length_a   1.000
_cell.length_b   1.000
_cell.length_c   1.000
_cell.angle_alpha   90.00
_cell.angle_beta   90.00
_cell.angle_gamma   90.00
#
_symmetry.space_group_name_H-M   'P 1'
#
loop_
_entity.id
_entity.type
_entity.pdbx_description
1 polymer ?
#
loop_
_entity_poly.entity_id
_entity_poly.type
_entity_poly.pdbx_seq_one_letter_code
_entity_poly.pdbx_strand_id
1 'polypeptide(L)'
;MIIAGCISRLNMNNSEMHDLLVDYYIFRMTFMSLAKKHQCSDGHIGKKLQKAEGIVEGMLMMLDVQLEMDCDVQHQPGNKKVTA
;
A
#
# COMPACT_ATOMS: atom_id res chain seq x y z
N MET A 1 -14.70 3.11 -9.80
CA MET A 1 -13.53 2.49 -9.14
C MET A 1 -13.30 3.15 -7.79
N ILE A 2 -13.47 2.42 -6.68
CA ILE A 2 -13.27 2.98 -5.32
C ILE A 2 -11.82 3.39 -5.08
N ILE A 3 -10.87 2.53 -5.46
CA ILE A 3 -9.43 2.76 -5.25
C ILE A 3 -8.96 4.04 -5.93
N ALA A 4 -9.42 4.32 -7.16
CA ALA A 4 -9.08 5.56 -7.86
C ALA A 4 -9.52 6.82 -7.09
N GLY A 5 -10.67 6.76 -6.41
CA GLY A 5 -11.13 7.83 -5.53
C GLY A 5 -10.23 8.02 -4.30
N CYS A 6 -9.82 6.92 -3.65
CA CYS A 6 -8.89 6.97 -2.52
C CYS A 6 -7.51 7.52 -2.92
N ILE A 7 -6.96 7.06 -4.05
CA ILE A 7 -5.67 7.52 -4.59
C ILE A 7 -5.73 8.99 -5.00
N SER A 8 -6.84 9.44 -5.61
CA SER A 8 -7.04 10.86 -5.93
C SER A 8 -7.10 11.74 -4.67
N ARG A 9 -7.78 11.29 -3.61
CA ARG A 9 -7.83 12.01 -2.33
C ARG A 9 -6.47 12.01 -1.64
N LEU A 10 -5.70 10.92 -1.75
CA LEU A 10 -4.34 10.85 -1.24
C LEU A 10 -3.44 11.87 -1.95
N ASN A 11 -3.52 11.99 -3.28
CA ASN A 11 -2.73 12.96 -4.04
C ASN A 11 -2.98 14.41 -3.59
N MET A 12 -4.24 14.77 -3.32
CA MET A 12 -4.59 16.12 -2.85
C MET A 12 -4.02 16.44 -1.46
N ASN A 13 -3.84 15.44 -0.60
CA ASN A 13 -3.33 15.64 0.75
C ASN A 13 -1.81 15.47 0.84
N ASN A 14 -1.25 14.52 0.09
CA ASN A 14 0.16 14.15 0.10
C ASN A 14 0.57 13.56 -1.26
N SER A 15 1.00 14.42 -2.18
CA SER A 15 1.46 13.98 -3.50
C SER A 15 2.69 13.07 -3.42
N GLU A 16 3.60 13.27 -2.44
CA GLU A 16 4.77 12.38 -2.25
C GLU A 16 4.38 10.92 -1.99
N MET A 17 3.34 10.68 -1.17
CA MET A 17 2.89 9.31 -0.86
C MET A 17 2.14 8.70 -2.06
N HIS A 18 1.40 9.53 -2.78
CA HIS A 18 0.79 9.13 -4.04
C HIS A 18 1.84 8.69 -5.06
N ASP A 19 2.86 9.51 -5.29
CA ASP A 19 3.92 9.22 -6.26
C ASP A 19 4.70 7.97 -5.86
N LEU A 20 4.95 7.77 -4.56
CA LEU A 20 5.60 6.56 -4.06
C LEU A 20 4.79 5.29 -4.35
N LEU A 21 3.47 5.32 -4.14
CA LEU A 21 2.58 4.21 -4.46
C LEU A 21 2.52 3.95 -5.97
N VAL A 22 2.47 5.00 -6.77
CA VAL A 22 2.44 4.91 -8.24
C VAL A 22 3.74 4.33 -8.77
N ASP A 23 4.89 4.84 -8.32
CA ASP A 23 6.22 4.32 -8.67
C ASP A 23 6.37 2.84 -8.33
N TYR A 24 5.87 2.42 -7.16
CA TYR A 24 5.97 1.03 -6.72
C TYR A 24 4.99 0.09 -7.44
N TYR A 25 3.69 0.42 -7.48
CA TYR A 25 2.66 -0.48 -7.98
C TYR A 25 2.45 -0.40 -9.49
N ILE A 26 2.53 0.80 -10.08
CA ILE A 26 2.29 1.00 -11.52
C ILE A 26 3.60 0.85 -12.29
N PHE A 27 4.65 1.57 -11.88
CA PHE A 27 5.96 1.51 -12.55
C PHE A 27 6.82 0.32 -12.12
N ARG A 28 6.36 -0.50 -11.16
CA ARG A 28 7.06 -1.69 -10.66
C ARG A 28 8.49 -1.40 -10.20
N MET A 29 8.75 -0.20 -9.66
CA MET A 29 10.06 0.17 -9.16
C MET A 29 10.40 -0.64 -7.90
N THR A 30 11.64 -1.10 -7.81
CA THR A 30 12.13 -1.81 -6.61
C THR A 30 12.40 -0.84 -5.46
N PHE A 31 12.46 -1.35 -4.23
CA PHE A 31 12.90 -0.59 -3.06
C PHE A 31 14.26 0.10 -3.27
N MET A 32 15.20 -0.55 -3.96
CA MET A 32 16.50 0.01 -4.29
C MET A 32 16.39 1.21 -5.24
N SER A 33 15.54 1.11 -6.26
CA SER A 33 15.32 2.20 -7.22
C SER A 33 14.62 3.40 -6.57
N LEU A 34 13.63 3.13 -5.72
CA LEU A 34 12.92 4.14 -4.93
C LEU A 34 13.85 4.81 -3.92
N ALA A 35 14.65 4.04 -3.20
CA ALA A 35 15.66 4.53 -2.26
C ALA A 35 16.63 5.51 -2.93
N LYS A 36 17.10 5.16 -4.15
CA LYS A 36 17.94 6.06 -4.97
C LYS A 36 17.21 7.32 -5.39
N LYS A 37 15.95 7.21 -5.86
CA LYS A 37 15.14 8.35 -6.31
C LYS A 37 14.86 9.35 -5.18
N HIS A 38 14.56 8.84 -3.98
CA HIS A 38 14.25 9.65 -2.80
C HIS A 38 15.47 9.90 -1.89
N GLN A 39 16.68 9.53 -2.32
CA GLN A 39 17.94 9.72 -1.58
C GLN A 39 17.89 9.23 -0.11
N CYS A 40 17.23 8.10 0.13
CA CYS A 40 17.08 7.52 1.46
C CYS A 40 17.35 6.03 1.46
N SER A 41 17.51 5.42 2.64
CA SER A 41 17.72 3.97 2.73
C SER A 41 16.46 3.20 2.36
N ASP A 42 16.64 1.96 1.90
CA ASP A 42 15.57 1.00 1.62
C ASP A 42 14.63 0.81 2.81
N GLY A 43 15.16 0.66 4.03
CA GLY A 43 14.35 0.60 5.24
C GLY A 43 13.52 1.86 5.49
N HIS A 44 13.98 3.03 5.05
CA HIS A 44 13.20 4.27 5.15
C HIS A 44 12.09 4.32 4.10
N ILE A 45 12.36 3.86 2.87
CA ILE A 45 11.32 3.72 1.85
C ILE A 45 10.26 2.70 2.26
N GLY A 46 10.64 1.55 2.81
CA GLY A 46 9.68 0.56 3.31
C GLY A 46 8.72 1.16 4.32
N LYS A 47 9.22 1.95 5.28
CA LYS A 47 8.39 2.68 6.26
C LYS A 47 7.47 3.72 5.61
N LYS A 48 7.96 4.47 4.62
CA LYS A 48 7.14 5.43 3.88
C LYS A 48 6.04 4.74 3.08
N LEU A 49 6.37 3.62 2.42
CA LEU A 49 5.42 2.83 1.63
C LEU A 49 4.34 2.24 2.53
N GLN A 50 4.73 1.60 3.63
CA GLN A 50 3.79 1.05 4.62
C GLN A 50 2.86 2.14 5.20
N LYS A 51 3.39 3.34 5.45
CA LYS A 51 2.58 4.48 5.88
C LYS A 51 1.55 4.89 4.81
N ALA A 52 1.95 4.94 3.54
CA ALA A 52 1.06 5.29 2.45
C ALA A 52 -0.04 4.22 2.26
N GLU A 53 0.33 2.94 2.31
CA GLU A 53 -0.60 1.81 2.26
C GLU A 53 -1.62 1.86 3.42
N GLY A 54 -1.17 2.11 4.65
CA GLY A 54 -2.04 2.20 5.82
C GLY A 54 -3.03 3.37 5.76
N ILE A 55 -2.68 4.49 5.10
CA ILE A 55 -3.62 5.59 4.87
C ILE A 55 -4.71 5.16 3.88
N VAL A 56 -4.32 4.49 2.79
CA VAL A 56 -5.29 3.98 1.80
C VAL A 56 -6.21 2.96 2.46
N GLU A 57 -5.67 2.02 3.23
CA GLU A 57 -6.43 1.05 4.02
C GLU A 57 -7.42 1.73 4.97
N GLY A 58 -6.96 2.73 5.74
CA GLY A 58 -7.81 3.50 6.64
C GLY A 58 -8.93 4.26 5.92
N MET A 59 -8.65 4.83 4.74
CA MET A 59 -9.67 5.46 3.90
C MET A 59 -10.73 4.46 3.44
N LEU A 60 -10.32 3.25 3.03
CA LEU A 60 -11.26 2.20 2.65
C LEU A 60 -12.13 1.74 3.83
N MET A 61 -11.54 1.60 5.02
CA MET A 61 -12.28 1.28 6.24
C MET A 61 -13.30 2.38 6.58
N MET A 62 -12.93 3.66 6.49
CA MET A 62 -13.85 4.78 6.74
C MET A 62 -15.00 4.86 5.72
N LEU A 63 -14.77 4.39 4.50
CA LEU A 63 -15.79 4.33 3.46
C LEU A 63 -16.65 3.06 3.52
N ASP A 64 -16.39 2.17 4.48
CA ASP A 64 -17.01 0.84 4.64
C ASP A 64 -16.98 0.01 3.34
N VAL A 65 -15.87 0.13 2.60
CA VAL A 65 -15.68 -0.59 1.34
C VAL A 65 -14.86 -1.84 1.60
N GLN A 66 -15.49 -3.00 1.42
CA GLN A 66 -14.76 -4.26 1.32
C GLN A 66 -14.20 -4.39 -0.09
N LEU A 67 -12.89 -4.56 -0.20
CA LEU A 67 -12.27 -4.95 -1.47
C LEU A 67 -12.56 -6.43 -1.70
N GLU A 68 -13.20 -6.74 -2.82
CA GLU A 68 -13.20 -8.11 -3.33
C GLU A 68 -11.78 -8.43 -3.80
N MET A 69 -11.07 -9.23 -2.99
CA MET A 69 -9.73 -9.70 -3.31
C MET A 69 -9.84 -11.00 -4.11
N ASP A 70 -9.18 -11.07 -5.27
CA ASP A 70 -9.04 -12.30 -6.04
C ASP A 70 -8.49 -13.43 -5.17
N CYS A 71 -8.89 -14.67 -5.47
CA CYS A 71 -8.54 -15.85 -4.67
C CYS A 71 -7.04 -16.03 -4.46
N ASP A 72 -6.21 -15.57 -5.40
CA ASP A 72 -4.74 -15.63 -5.35
C ASP A 72 -4.09 -14.62 -4.37
N VAL A 73 -4.86 -13.65 -3.87
CA VAL A 73 -4.38 -12.60 -2.95
C VAL A 73 -4.88 -12.82 -1.52
N GLN A 74 -5.75 -13.80 -1.29
CA GLN A 74 -6.20 -14.14 0.05
C GLN A 74 -5.09 -14.88 0.80
N HIS A 75 -4.58 -14.25 1.87
CA HIS A 75 -3.76 -14.97 2.84
C HIS A 75 -4.63 -16.04 3.50
N GLN A 76 -4.44 -17.32 3.15
CA GLN A 76 -4.99 -18.42 3.95
C GLN A 76 -4.50 -18.21 5.39
N PRO A 77 -5.38 -18.00 6.38
CA PRO A 77 -4.96 -18.12 7.76
C PRO A 77 -4.58 -19.59 7.94
N GLY A 78 -3.28 -19.88 7.97
CA GLY A 78 -2.79 -21.19 8.34
C GLY A 78 -3.38 -21.51 9.71
N ASN A 79 -4.35 -22.42 9.75
CA ASN A 79 -4.91 -22.99 10.98
C ASN A 79 -3.76 -23.61 11.78
N LYS A 80 -3.11 -22.81 12.64
CA LYS A 80 -2.30 -23.33 13.71
C LYS A 80 -3.28 -23.97 14.68
N LYS A 81 -3.56 -25.25 14.47
CA LYS A 81 -4.17 -26.10 15.49
C LYS A 81 -3.22 -26.05 16.69
N VAL A 82 -3.55 -25.23 17.67
CA VAL A 82 -2.96 -25.35 19.01
C VAL A 82 -3.58 -26.61 19.59
N THR A 83 -2.90 -27.73 19.39
CA THR A 83 -3.19 -28.98 20.09
C THR A 83 -2.73 -28.86 21.54
N ALA A 84 -3.73 -28.91 22.42
CA ALA A 84 -3.75 -29.33 23.83
C ALA A 84 -2.71 -28.72 24.79
#